data_AF-A0A7W0RN84-F1
#
_entry.id   AF-A0A7W0RN84-F1
#
_cell.length_a   1.000
_cell.length_b   1.000
_cell.length_c   1.000
_cell.angle_alpha   90.00
_cell.angle_beta   90.00
_cell.angle_gamma   90.00
#
_symmetry.space_group_name_H-M   'P 1'
#
loop_
_entity.id
_entity.type
_entity.pdbx_description
1 polymer ?
#
loop_
_entity_poly.entity_id
_entity_poly.type
_entity_poly.pdbx_seq_one_letter_code
_entity_poly.pdbx_strand_id
1 'polypeptide(L)'
;MRQLAAQQLSDFPAVSPEAVNRWTHAAGFAASLPAAAVLMIVAARIADPVIVAGFGVYCMALAGLYAASALSHGFEERPRVRKAFRTADQVCIYLMIAGTFTPFAAAYLRTPFGLAQLGGMWLLALVGIVLRIQRRGALIGPLDVAFCLLMGWIPLFSLGEIFSVAGIDGLGLILVGGAFYSGGTVFLLNDHRNPYLHGVWHLATLAGTACHYAFLLFFVALA
;
A
#
# COMPACT_ATOMS: atom_id res chain seq x y z
N MET A 1 -28.35 9.55 36.45
CA MET A 1 -26.91 9.46 36.12
C MET A 1 -26.64 8.74 34.80
N ARG A 2 -27.18 7.54 34.51
CA ARG A 2 -26.99 6.85 33.20
C ARG A 2 -27.48 7.62 31.96
N GLN A 3 -28.61 8.33 32.06
CA GLN A 3 -29.12 9.16 30.96
C GLN A 3 -28.28 10.42 30.72
N LEU A 4 -27.75 11.04 31.78
CA LEU A 4 -26.83 12.19 31.67
C LEU A 4 -25.48 11.77 31.05
N ALA A 5 -24.98 10.58 31.38
CA ALA A 5 -23.76 10.03 30.76
C ALA A 5 -23.96 9.67 29.27
N ALA A 6 -25.14 9.15 28.90
CA ALA A 6 -25.48 8.88 27.49
C ALA A 6 -25.66 10.16 26.67
N GLN A 7 -26.16 11.23 27.30
CA GLN A 7 -26.34 12.54 26.70
C GLN A 7 -25.00 13.32 26.57
N GLN A 8 -24.10 13.19 27.56
CA GLN A 8 -22.73 13.72 27.46
C GLN A 8 -21.89 13.02 26.37
N LEU A 9 -22.17 11.75 26.05
CA LEU A 9 -21.50 11.05 24.94
C LEU A 9 -22.04 11.48 23.56
N SER A 10 -23.25 12.04 23.48
CA SER A 10 -23.80 12.62 22.23
C SER A 10 -23.36 14.05 21.96
N ASP A 11 -22.72 14.73 22.92
CA ASP A 11 -22.27 16.12 22.80
C ASP A 11 -20.92 16.26 22.06
N PHE A 12 -20.20 15.15 21.86
CA PHE A 12 -19.05 15.13 20.96
C PHE A 12 -19.54 14.88 19.54
N PRO A 13 -19.25 15.77 18.57
CA PRO A 13 -19.54 15.46 17.18
C PRO A 13 -18.78 14.18 16.81
N ALA A 14 -19.51 13.12 16.52
CA ALA A 14 -18.92 11.87 16.07
C ALA A 14 -18.05 12.17 14.82
N VAL A 15 -16.77 11.79 14.86
CA VAL A 15 -15.87 11.98 13.73
C VAL A 15 -16.45 11.25 12.53
N SER A 16 -16.63 11.96 11.41
CA SER A 16 -17.22 11.36 10.22
C SER A 16 -16.32 10.25 9.67
N PRO A 17 -16.87 9.17 9.08
CA PRO A 17 -16.07 8.12 8.46
C PRO A 17 -15.08 8.65 7.42
N GLU A 18 -15.51 9.66 6.64
CA GLU A 18 -14.66 10.27 5.61
C GLU A 18 -13.51 11.11 6.23
N ALA A 19 -13.74 11.73 7.40
CA ALA A 19 -12.66 12.38 8.15
C ALA A 19 -11.65 11.35 8.68
N VAL A 20 -12.10 10.18 9.16
CA VAL A 20 -11.19 9.07 9.55
C VAL A 20 -10.35 8.63 8.34
N ASN A 21 -10.99 8.44 7.18
CA ASN A 21 -10.31 8.03 5.95
C ASN A 21 -9.25 9.06 5.52
N ARG A 22 -9.60 10.36 5.55
CA ARG A 22 -8.70 11.46 5.21
C ARG A 22 -7.50 11.54 6.17
N TRP A 23 -7.74 11.54 7.48
CA TRP A 23 -6.68 11.76 8.46
C TRP A 23 -5.72 10.58 8.57
N THR A 24 -6.22 9.34 8.46
CA THR A 24 -5.36 8.14 8.45
C THR A 24 -4.36 8.18 7.30
N HIS A 25 -4.81 8.46 6.07
CA HIS A 25 -3.91 8.51 4.92
C HIS A 25 -3.13 9.83 4.78
N ALA A 26 -3.63 10.95 5.33
CA ALA A 26 -2.82 12.17 5.45
C ALA A 26 -1.64 11.97 6.40
N ALA A 27 -1.84 11.28 7.53
CA ALA A 27 -0.75 10.87 8.42
C ALA A 27 0.22 9.90 7.71
N GLY A 28 -0.32 8.94 6.97
CA GLY A 28 0.47 8.05 6.10
C GLY A 28 1.34 8.81 5.10
N PHE A 29 0.78 9.83 4.44
CA PHE A 29 1.51 10.66 3.49
C PHE A 29 2.61 11.45 4.18
N ALA A 30 2.30 12.11 5.30
CA ALA A 30 3.29 12.85 6.07
C ALA A 30 4.45 11.95 6.55
N ALA A 31 4.16 10.72 6.97
CA ALA A 31 5.18 9.73 7.35
C ALA A 31 5.96 9.17 6.16
N SER A 32 5.32 9.05 4.98
CA SER A 32 5.95 8.49 3.79
C SER A 32 7.11 9.32 3.26
N LEU A 33 7.08 10.65 3.43
CA LEU A 33 8.13 11.54 2.93
C LEU A 33 9.48 11.36 3.64
N PRO A 34 9.59 11.46 4.97
CA PRO A 34 10.84 11.18 5.67
C PRO A 34 11.25 9.71 5.52
N ALA A 35 10.30 8.77 5.50
CA ALA A 35 10.60 7.36 5.26
C ALA A 35 11.25 7.14 3.87
N ALA A 36 10.65 7.69 2.81
CA ALA A 36 11.22 7.64 1.46
C ALA A 36 12.60 8.31 1.39
N ALA A 37 12.77 9.47 2.04
CA ALA A 37 14.05 10.16 2.08
C ALA A 37 15.13 9.31 2.76
N VAL A 38 14.86 8.76 3.95
CA VAL A 38 15.78 7.86 4.65
C VAL A 38 16.15 6.67 3.78
N LEU A 39 15.15 6.01 3.20
CA LEU A 39 15.38 4.82 2.40
C LEU A 39 16.21 5.13 1.15
N MET A 40 15.96 6.25 0.47
CA MET A 40 16.76 6.67 -0.69
C MET A 40 18.19 7.06 -0.31
N ILE A 41 18.39 7.74 0.83
CA ILE A 41 19.73 8.11 1.31
C ILE A 41 20.56 6.85 1.62
N VAL A 42 19.94 5.85 2.24
CA VAL A 42 20.59 4.56 2.53
C VAL A 42 20.86 3.81 1.22
N ALA A 43 19.84 3.67 0.37
CA ALA A 43 19.96 2.96 -0.91
C ALA A 43 21.01 3.58 -1.84
N ALA A 44 21.20 4.90 -1.83
CA ALA A 44 22.22 5.57 -2.65
C ALA A 44 23.66 5.15 -2.32
N ARG A 45 23.90 4.47 -1.18
CA ARG A 45 25.20 3.88 -0.83
C ARG A 45 25.45 2.55 -1.52
N ILE A 46 24.40 1.93 -2.06
CA ILE A 46 24.49 0.71 -2.86
C ILE A 46 25.05 1.12 -4.22
N ALA A 47 26.27 0.66 -4.53
CA ALA A 47 26.98 0.97 -5.79
C ALA A 47 26.39 0.21 -7.01
N ASP A 48 25.08 0.00 -7.04
CA ASP A 48 24.35 -0.65 -8.12
C ASP A 48 23.13 0.20 -8.54
N PRO A 49 23.16 0.81 -9.74
CA PRO A 49 22.12 1.73 -10.17
C PRO A 49 20.75 1.05 -10.37
N VAL A 50 20.71 -0.25 -10.65
CA VAL A 50 19.45 -0.99 -10.83
C VAL A 50 18.74 -1.15 -9.49
N ILE A 51 19.49 -1.43 -8.43
CA ILE A 51 18.95 -1.52 -7.07
C ILE A 51 18.44 -0.15 -6.60
N VAL A 52 19.24 0.90 -6.80
CA VAL A 52 18.85 2.28 -6.45
C VAL A 52 17.59 2.72 -7.20
N ALA A 53 17.48 2.41 -8.49
CA ALA A 53 16.27 2.68 -9.27
C ALA A 53 15.04 1.93 -8.71
N GLY A 54 15.21 0.68 -8.28
CA GLY A 54 14.15 -0.10 -7.65
C GLY A 54 13.64 0.55 -6.36
N PHE A 55 14.53 1.06 -5.51
CA PHE A 55 14.15 1.85 -4.34
C PHE A 55 13.43 3.15 -4.71
N GLY A 56 13.87 3.85 -5.76
CA GLY A 56 13.20 5.04 -6.27
C GLY A 56 11.74 4.76 -6.68
N VAL A 57 11.53 3.65 -7.38
CA VAL A 57 10.19 3.17 -7.77
C VAL A 57 9.30 2.92 -6.55
N TYR A 58 9.81 2.23 -5.53
CA TYR A 58 9.09 2.01 -4.27
C TYR A 58 8.73 3.32 -3.57
N CYS A 59 9.70 4.23 -3.40
CA CYS A 59 9.52 5.51 -2.72
C CYS A 59 8.48 6.40 -3.42
N MET A 60 8.48 6.45 -4.75
CA MET A 60 7.46 7.17 -5.52
C MET A 60 6.07 6.55 -5.36
N ALA A 61 5.97 5.21 -5.39
CA ALA A 61 4.70 4.52 -5.22
C ALA A 61 4.12 4.72 -3.80
N LEU A 62 4.99 4.67 -2.77
CA LEU A 62 4.66 4.91 -1.37
C LEU A 62 4.08 6.32 -1.17
N ALA A 63 4.82 7.36 -1.58
CA ALA A 63 4.36 8.74 -1.45
C ALA A 63 3.10 9.01 -2.31
N GLY A 64 3.08 8.47 -3.53
CA GLY A 64 1.96 8.62 -4.46
C GLY A 64 0.66 8.02 -3.96
N LEU A 65 0.70 6.81 -3.38
CA LEU A 65 -0.48 6.14 -2.81
C LEU A 65 -1.12 6.96 -1.71
N TYR A 66 -0.34 7.33 -0.68
CA TYR A 66 -0.90 8.05 0.45
C TYR A 66 -1.32 9.48 0.08
N ALA A 67 -0.59 10.15 -0.83
CA ALA A 67 -1.00 11.44 -1.36
C ALA A 67 -2.35 11.35 -2.10
N ALA A 68 -2.45 10.44 -3.08
CA ALA A 68 -3.65 10.29 -3.89
C ALA A 68 -4.87 9.96 -3.02
N SER A 69 -4.69 9.10 -2.02
CA SER A 69 -5.75 8.71 -1.09
C SER A 69 -6.17 9.83 -0.14
N ALA A 70 -5.22 10.55 0.46
CA ALA A 70 -5.52 11.71 1.31
C ALA A 70 -6.29 12.79 0.52
N LEU A 71 -5.90 13.03 -0.74
CA LEU A 71 -6.57 13.98 -1.63
C LEU A 71 -7.95 13.47 -2.09
N SER A 72 -8.12 12.16 -2.28
CA SER A 72 -9.40 11.55 -2.68
C SER A 72 -10.50 11.78 -1.63
N HIS A 73 -10.13 11.72 -0.35
CA HIS A 73 -11.01 12.02 0.79
C HIS A 73 -11.00 13.50 1.21
N GLY A 74 -10.05 14.30 0.69
CA GLY A 74 -9.93 15.74 0.98
C GLY A 74 -10.90 16.62 0.18
N PHE A 75 -11.17 16.26 -1.08
CA PHE A 75 -11.95 17.09 -2.02
C PHE A 75 -13.43 16.71 -2.11
N GLU A 76 -14.09 16.48 -0.98
CA GLU A 76 -15.51 16.08 -0.93
C GLU A 76 -16.44 17.06 -1.67
N GLU A 77 -16.18 18.36 -1.51
CA GLU A 77 -17.00 19.45 -2.07
C GLU A 77 -16.78 19.67 -3.58
N ARG A 78 -15.82 18.97 -4.21
CA ARG A 78 -15.47 19.13 -5.63
C ARG A 78 -15.59 17.81 -6.40
N PRO A 79 -16.81 17.42 -6.86
CA PRO A 79 -17.07 16.08 -7.41
C PRO A 79 -16.14 15.66 -8.57
N ARG A 80 -15.80 16.58 -9.48
CA ARG A 80 -14.89 16.30 -10.61
C ARG A 80 -13.46 16.02 -10.13
N VAL A 81 -12.98 16.78 -9.16
CA VAL A 81 -11.64 16.65 -8.57
C VAL A 81 -11.56 15.38 -7.73
N ARG A 82 -12.58 15.13 -6.89
CA ARG A 82 -12.73 13.89 -6.13
C ARG A 82 -12.68 12.65 -7.02
N LYS A 83 -13.41 12.66 -8.15
CA LYS A 83 -13.42 11.54 -9.10
C LYS A 83 -12.03 11.26 -9.68
N ALA A 84 -11.26 12.30 -10.00
CA ALA A 84 -9.91 12.16 -10.51
C ALA A 84 -8.98 11.57 -9.44
N PHE A 85 -8.95 12.12 -8.22
CA PHE A 85 -8.11 11.60 -7.15
C PHE A 85 -8.53 10.21 -6.68
N ARG A 86 -9.82 9.89 -6.66
CA ARG A 86 -10.28 8.53 -6.36
C ARG A 86 -9.85 7.52 -7.42
N THR A 87 -9.78 7.92 -8.69
CA THR A 87 -9.19 7.05 -9.73
C THR A 87 -7.68 6.90 -9.52
N ALA A 88 -6.98 7.99 -9.20
CA ALA A 88 -5.53 7.96 -8.92
C ALA A 88 -5.19 7.08 -7.71
N ASP A 89 -5.94 7.21 -6.62
CA ASP A 89 -5.83 6.42 -5.39
C ASP A 89 -5.93 4.91 -5.70
N GLN A 90 -6.96 4.52 -6.46
CA GLN A 90 -7.15 3.13 -6.88
C GLN A 90 -6.06 2.63 -7.83
N VAL A 91 -5.52 3.50 -8.69
CA VAL A 91 -4.37 3.18 -9.58
C VAL A 91 -3.10 2.98 -8.76
N CYS A 92 -2.87 3.81 -7.75
CA CYS A 92 -1.70 3.75 -6.90
C CYS A 92 -1.61 2.45 -6.09
N ILE A 93 -2.71 1.74 -5.85
CA ILE A 93 -2.67 0.41 -5.22
C ILE A 93 -1.86 -0.57 -6.08
N TYR A 94 -2.12 -0.62 -7.39
CA TYR A 94 -1.38 -1.50 -8.31
C TYR A 94 0.11 -1.11 -8.39
N LEU A 95 0.39 0.20 -8.44
CA LEU A 95 1.76 0.72 -8.44
C LEU A 95 2.49 0.41 -7.12
N MET A 96 1.80 0.51 -5.99
CA MET A 96 2.38 0.21 -4.68
C MET A 96 2.71 -1.27 -4.55
N ILE A 97 1.83 -2.17 -5.00
CA ILE A 97 2.09 -3.62 -4.97
C ILE A 97 3.34 -3.95 -5.81
N ALA A 98 3.40 -3.47 -7.06
CA ALA A 98 4.56 -3.69 -7.92
C ALA A 98 5.83 -3.01 -7.41
N GLY A 99 5.70 -1.77 -6.94
CA GLY A 99 6.80 -0.97 -6.41
C GLY A 99 7.41 -1.58 -5.16
N THR A 100 6.60 -2.18 -4.28
CA THR A 100 7.08 -2.86 -3.06
C THR A 100 7.97 -4.06 -3.38
N PHE A 101 7.69 -4.80 -4.46
CA PHE A 101 8.49 -5.96 -4.87
C PHE A 101 9.78 -5.57 -5.60
N THR A 102 9.78 -4.43 -6.28
CA THR A 102 10.83 -4.04 -7.23
C THR A 102 12.24 -3.96 -6.63
N PRO A 103 12.50 -3.32 -5.47
CA PRO A 103 13.85 -3.23 -4.92
C PRO A 103 14.43 -4.61 -4.56
N PHE A 104 13.61 -5.48 -3.94
CA PHE A 104 14.02 -6.84 -3.60
C PHE A 104 14.35 -7.66 -4.85
N ALA A 105 13.48 -7.60 -5.86
CA ALA A 105 13.70 -8.31 -7.11
C ALA A 105 14.95 -7.82 -7.85
N ALA A 106 15.18 -6.51 -7.88
CA ALA A 106 16.38 -5.90 -8.48
C ALA A 106 17.68 -6.33 -7.77
N ALA A 107 17.64 -6.48 -6.45
CA ALA A 107 18.79 -6.88 -5.64
C ALA A 107 19.08 -8.39 -5.74
N TYR A 108 18.06 -9.25 -5.61
CA TYR A 108 18.27 -10.68 -5.34
C TYR A 108 17.66 -11.63 -6.38
N LEU A 109 16.76 -11.18 -7.25
CA LEU A 109 16.03 -12.05 -8.19
C LEU A 109 16.52 -11.91 -9.64
N ARG A 110 17.84 -12.03 -9.84
CA ARG A 110 18.49 -11.87 -11.16
C ARG A 110 18.44 -13.12 -12.06
N THR A 111 17.81 -14.19 -11.59
CA THR A 111 17.58 -15.40 -12.41
C THR A 111 16.45 -15.15 -13.42
N PRO A 112 16.36 -15.94 -14.51
CA PRO A 112 15.24 -15.82 -15.46
C PRO A 112 13.86 -15.94 -14.79
N PHE A 113 13.73 -16.82 -13.79
CA PHE A 113 12.49 -16.98 -13.03
C PHE A 113 12.18 -15.73 -12.19
N GLY A 114 13.18 -15.19 -11.50
CA GLY A 114 13.04 -13.95 -10.72
C GLY A 114 12.64 -12.74 -11.57
N LEU A 115 13.28 -12.59 -12.73
CA LEU A 115 12.92 -11.55 -13.70
C LEU A 115 11.54 -11.76 -14.30
N ALA A 116 11.11 -13.01 -14.51
CA ALA A 116 9.75 -13.33 -14.94
C ALA A 116 8.70 -12.93 -13.89
N GLN A 117 9.00 -13.10 -12.59
CA GLN A 117 8.13 -12.62 -11.52
C GLN A 117 8.02 -11.09 -11.52
N LEU A 118 9.15 -10.37 -11.67
CA LEU A 118 9.14 -8.91 -11.73
C LEU A 118 8.41 -8.38 -12.96
N GLY A 119 8.68 -8.97 -14.13
CA GLY A 119 8.00 -8.64 -15.39
C GLY A 119 6.50 -8.94 -15.32
N GLY A 120 6.12 -10.09 -14.76
CA GLY A 120 4.72 -10.48 -14.53
C GLY A 120 4.01 -9.53 -13.57
N MET A 121 4.66 -9.13 -12.48
CA MET A 121 4.14 -8.16 -11.51
C MET A 121 3.82 -6.82 -12.18
N TRP A 122 4.76 -6.27 -12.97
CA TRP A 122 4.54 -5.00 -13.68
C TRP A 122 3.52 -5.12 -14.82
N LEU A 123 3.51 -6.24 -15.56
CA LEU A 123 2.50 -6.50 -16.57
C LEU A 123 1.09 -6.51 -15.96
N LEU A 124 0.90 -7.24 -14.86
CA LEU A 124 -0.36 -7.28 -14.14
C LEU A 124 -0.73 -5.90 -13.58
N ALA A 125 0.23 -5.16 -13.02
CA ALA A 125 0.00 -3.80 -12.57
C ALA A 125 -0.53 -2.92 -13.70
N LEU A 126 0.10 -2.94 -14.87
CA LEU A 126 -0.33 -2.17 -16.04
C LEU A 126 -1.75 -2.58 -16.49
N VAL A 127 -2.05 -3.88 -16.52
CA VAL A 127 -3.41 -4.37 -16.82
C VAL A 127 -4.42 -3.84 -15.80
N GLY A 128 -4.12 -3.96 -14.50
CA GLY A 128 -4.96 -3.44 -13.42
C GLY A 128 -5.22 -1.94 -13.55
N ILE A 129 -4.17 -1.17 -13.85
CA ILE A 129 -4.24 0.29 -14.07
C ILE A 129 -5.15 0.61 -15.27
N VAL A 130 -4.97 -0.05 -16.41
CA VAL A 130 -5.81 0.17 -17.60
C VAL A 130 -7.27 -0.14 -17.30
N LEU A 131 -7.56 -1.30 -16.69
CA LEU A 131 -8.92 -1.69 -16.31
C LEU A 131 -9.54 -0.73 -15.31
N ARG A 132 -8.73 -0.14 -14.43
CA ARG A 132 -9.18 0.84 -13.44
C ARG A 132 -9.48 2.19 -14.06
N ILE A 133 -8.64 2.65 -14.99
CA ILE A 133 -8.85 3.89 -15.74
C ILE A 133 -10.08 3.79 -16.65
N GLN A 134 -10.37 2.62 -17.23
CA GLN A 134 -11.58 2.40 -18.03
C GLN A 134 -12.85 2.48 -17.17
N ARG A 135 -12.76 2.08 -15.89
CA ARG A 135 -13.86 2.11 -14.91
C ARG A 135 -13.82 3.36 -14.01
N ARG A 136 -13.39 4.51 -14.55
CA ARG A 136 -13.25 5.80 -13.83
C ARG A 136 -14.49 6.15 -13.01
N GLY A 137 -14.32 6.25 -11.70
CA GLY A 137 -15.36 6.60 -10.73
C GLY A 137 -16.13 5.41 -10.16
N ALA A 138 -15.86 4.18 -10.61
CA ALA A 138 -16.34 2.99 -9.93
C ALA A 138 -15.57 2.78 -8.61
N LEU A 139 -16.23 2.16 -7.64
CA LEU A 139 -15.58 1.71 -6.41
C LEU A 139 -14.74 0.45 -6.69
N ILE A 140 -13.91 0.08 -5.72
CA ILE A 140 -13.18 -1.19 -5.76
C ILE A 140 -14.19 -2.30 -5.46
N GLY A 141 -14.27 -3.29 -6.34
CA GLY A 141 -15.13 -4.47 -6.15
C GLY A 141 -14.32 -5.75 -5.90
N PRO A 142 -15.02 -6.89 -5.71
CA PRO A 142 -14.39 -8.20 -5.46
C PRO A 142 -13.36 -8.62 -6.51
N LEU A 143 -13.62 -8.34 -7.79
CA LEU A 143 -12.70 -8.67 -8.88
C LEU A 143 -11.39 -7.87 -8.79
N ASP A 144 -11.48 -6.60 -8.37
CA ASP A 144 -10.31 -5.74 -8.21
C ASP A 144 -9.46 -6.21 -7.02
N VAL A 145 -10.11 -6.56 -5.91
CA VAL A 145 -9.48 -7.15 -4.74
C VAL A 145 -8.80 -8.47 -5.10
N ALA A 146 -9.49 -9.38 -5.79
CA ALA A 146 -8.93 -10.66 -6.21
C ALA A 146 -7.68 -10.47 -7.10
N PHE A 147 -7.73 -9.50 -8.01
CA PHE A 147 -6.60 -9.17 -8.87
C PHE A 147 -5.40 -8.60 -8.08
N CYS A 148 -5.66 -7.70 -7.12
CA CYS A 148 -4.63 -7.18 -6.22
C CYS A 148 -4.01 -8.29 -5.34
N LEU A 149 -4.82 -9.22 -4.82
CA LEU A 149 -4.31 -10.35 -4.03
C LEU A 149 -3.46 -11.29 -4.88
N LEU A 150 -3.89 -11.59 -6.10
CA LEU A 150 -3.11 -12.39 -7.05
C LEU A 150 -1.74 -11.76 -7.30
N MET A 151 -1.68 -10.44 -7.51
CA MET A 151 -0.42 -9.72 -7.62
C MET A 151 0.39 -9.78 -6.32
N GLY A 152 -0.23 -9.45 -5.19
CA GLY A 152 0.40 -9.38 -3.88
C GLY A 152 0.97 -10.71 -3.37
N TRP A 153 0.51 -11.84 -3.94
CA TRP A 153 0.99 -13.17 -3.60
C TRP A 153 2.08 -13.72 -4.53
N ILE A 154 2.44 -13.02 -5.62
CA ILE A 154 3.59 -13.40 -6.47
C ILE A 154 4.89 -13.59 -5.66
N PRO A 155 5.21 -12.76 -4.64
CA PRO A 155 6.40 -12.97 -3.82
C PRO A 155 6.43 -14.29 -3.04
N LEU A 156 5.30 -15.01 -2.91
CA LEU A 156 5.27 -16.34 -2.28
C LEU A 156 6.11 -17.38 -3.04
N PHE A 157 6.32 -17.17 -4.33
CA PHE A 157 7.23 -18.03 -5.11
C PHE A 157 8.71 -17.76 -4.82
N SER A 158 9.03 -16.70 -4.06
CA SER A 158 10.39 -16.33 -3.67
C SER A 158 10.62 -16.38 -2.15
N LEU A 159 9.81 -17.13 -1.40
CA LEU A 159 9.99 -17.24 0.06
C LEU A 159 11.34 -17.86 0.43
N GLY A 160 11.87 -18.78 -0.39
CA GLY A 160 13.19 -19.36 -0.18
C GLY A 160 14.30 -18.32 -0.28
N GLU A 161 14.25 -17.47 -1.30
CA GLU A 161 15.19 -16.37 -1.51
C GLU A 161 15.06 -15.33 -0.39
N ILE A 162 13.83 -14.96 -0.01
CA ILE A 162 13.55 -14.04 1.10
C ILE A 162 14.16 -14.59 2.41
N PHE A 163 13.95 -15.87 2.69
CA PHE A 163 14.52 -16.51 3.88
C PHE A 163 16.05 -16.56 3.83
N SER A 164 16.63 -16.83 2.66
CA SER A 164 18.09 -16.90 2.51
C SER A 164 18.78 -15.55 2.74
N VAL A 165 18.10 -14.44 2.38
CA VAL A 165 18.63 -13.07 2.54
C VAL A 165 18.36 -12.52 3.93
N ALA A 166 17.16 -12.77 4.47
CA ALA A 166 16.64 -12.02 5.60
C ALA A 166 16.34 -12.87 6.85
N GLY A 167 16.58 -14.18 6.77
CA GLY A 167 16.30 -15.13 7.84
C GLY A 167 14.82 -15.16 8.25
N ILE A 168 14.58 -15.62 9.48
CA ILE A 168 13.22 -15.71 10.03
C ILE A 168 12.61 -14.33 10.29
N ASP A 169 13.43 -13.33 10.63
CA ASP A 169 12.96 -11.99 10.99
C ASP A 169 12.39 -11.26 9.77
N GLY A 170 13.13 -11.23 8.65
CA GLY A 170 12.63 -10.61 7.43
C GLY A 170 11.50 -11.41 6.78
N LEU A 171 11.54 -12.74 6.84
CA LEU A 171 10.41 -13.57 6.41
C LEU A 171 9.16 -13.25 7.23
N GLY A 172 9.30 -13.09 8.56
CA GLY A 172 8.23 -12.70 9.47
C GLY A 172 7.60 -11.36 9.07
N LEU A 173 8.41 -10.35 8.74
CA LEU A 173 7.91 -9.06 8.25
C LEU A 173 7.09 -9.20 6.96
N ILE A 174 7.54 -10.01 6.00
CA ILE A 174 6.81 -10.24 4.74
C ILE A 174 5.49 -10.97 5.00
N LEU A 175 5.49 -12.02 5.83
CA LEU A 175 4.28 -12.78 6.11
C LEU A 175 3.25 -11.97 6.90
N VAL A 176 3.69 -11.23 7.92
CA VAL A 176 2.82 -10.36 8.72
C VAL A 176 2.30 -9.20 7.87
N GLY A 177 3.15 -8.58 7.05
CA GLY A 177 2.75 -7.52 6.11
C GLY A 177 1.72 -8.01 5.09
N GLY A 178 1.96 -9.19 4.50
CA GLY A 178 1.03 -9.86 3.59
C GLY A 178 -0.30 -10.22 4.26
N ALA A 179 -0.28 -10.62 5.53
CA ALA A 179 -1.48 -10.89 6.32
C ALA A 179 -2.29 -9.61 6.59
N PHE A 180 -1.64 -8.49 6.92
CA PHE A 180 -2.30 -7.20 7.06
C PHE A 180 -2.96 -6.76 5.76
N TYR A 181 -2.26 -6.82 4.62
CA TYR A 181 -2.85 -6.49 3.33
C TYR A 181 -4.02 -7.41 2.98
N SER A 182 -3.82 -8.72 3.09
CA SER A 182 -4.83 -9.72 2.70
C SER A 182 -6.07 -9.63 3.59
N GLY A 183 -5.87 -9.64 4.91
CA GLY A 183 -6.96 -9.50 5.89
C GLY A 183 -7.65 -8.14 5.82
N GLY A 184 -6.90 -7.07 5.53
CA GLY A 184 -7.42 -5.74 5.27
C GLY A 184 -8.53 -5.73 4.22
N THR A 185 -8.38 -6.52 3.14
CA THR A 185 -9.35 -6.54 2.04
C THR A 185 -10.75 -7.00 2.47
N VAL A 186 -10.86 -7.76 3.56
CA VAL A 186 -12.15 -8.14 4.14
C VAL A 186 -12.89 -6.90 4.61
N PHE A 187 -12.22 -5.95 5.26
CA PHE A 187 -12.84 -4.71 5.70
C PHE A 187 -13.24 -3.82 4.52
N LEU A 188 -12.39 -3.75 3.49
CA LEU A 188 -12.67 -3.02 2.25
C LEU A 188 -13.93 -3.55 1.56
N LEU A 189 -14.07 -4.87 1.39
CA LEU A 189 -15.23 -5.46 0.73
C LEU A 189 -16.54 -5.30 1.52
N ASN A 190 -16.43 -4.98 2.81
CA ASN A 190 -17.57 -4.84 3.72
C ASN A 190 -17.88 -3.39 4.09
N ASP A 191 -17.16 -2.40 3.56
CA ASP A 191 -17.32 -0.99 3.91
C ASP A 191 -18.71 -0.42 3.55
N HIS A 192 -19.39 -1.00 2.55
CA HIS A 192 -20.78 -0.71 2.22
C HIS A 192 -21.76 -1.02 3.37
N ARG A 193 -21.41 -1.91 4.31
CA ARG A 193 -22.21 -2.26 5.49
C ARG A 193 -21.97 -1.30 6.64
N ASN A 194 -20.72 -0.86 6.81
CA ASN A 194 -20.32 0.11 7.81
C ASN A 194 -19.14 0.95 7.26
N PRO A 195 -19.35 2.25 6.98
CA PRO A 195 -18.30 3.11 6.41
C PRO A 195 -17.01 3.21 7.23
N TYR A 196 -17.05 2.96 8.54
CA TYR A 196 -15.85 2.95 9.39
C TYR A 196 -14.90 1.78 9.08
N LEU A 197 -15.38 0.71 8.43
CA LEU A 197 -14.52 -0.41 8.02
C LEU A 197 -13.51 0.00 6.94
N HIS A 198 -13.81 1.06 6.16
CA HIS A 198 -12.83 1.63 5.24
C HIS A 198 -11.61 2.21 5.98
N GLY A 199 -11.84 2.84 7.13
CA GLY A 199 -10.76 3.31 8.01
C GLY A 199 -9.94 2.16 8.60
N VAL A 200 -10.57 1.01 8.90
CA VAL A 200 -9.83 -0.20 9.34
C VAL A 200 -8.98 -0.76 8.20
N TRP A 201 -9.49 -0.74 6.97
CA TRP A 201 -8.69 -1.05 5.77
C TRP A 201 -7.46 -0.15 5.67
N HIS A 202 -7.61 1.17 5.87
CA HIS A 202 -6.50 2.12 5.89
C HIS A 202 -5.45 1.82 6.97
N LEU A 203 -5.87 1.42 8.17
CA LEU A 203 -4.94 1.04 9.22
C LEU A 203 -4.20 -0.26 8.88
N ALA A 204 -4.88 -1.23 8.27
CA ALA A 204 -4.26 -2.46 7.81
C ALA A 204 -3.25 -2.20 6.68
N THR A 205 -3.55 -1.31 5.73
CA THR A 205 -2.61 -0.95 4.66
C THR A 205 -1.37 -0.21 5.18
N LEU A 206 -1.54 0.67 6.17
CA LEU A 206 -0.44 1.34 6.87
C LEU A 206 0.45 0.33 7.61
N ALA A 207 -0.15 -0.60 8.36
CA ALA A 207 0.58 -1.64 9.07
C ALA A 207 1.34 -2.56 8.10
N GLY A 208 0.68 -3.02 7.03
CA GLY A 208 1.33 -3.78 5.96
C GLY A 208 2.50 -3.02 5.34
N THR A 209 2.28 -1.76 4.98
CA THR A 209 3.34 -0.90 4.44
C THR A 209 4.51 -0.77 5.39
N ALA A 210 4.27 -0.59 6.69
CA ALA A 210 5.33 -0.48 7.68
C ALA A 210 6.18 -1.77 7.76
N CYS A 211 5.55 -2.95 7.72
CA CYS A 211 6.25 -4.23 7.68
C CYS A 211 7.14 -4.35 6.42
N HIS A 212 6.59 -4.04 5.24
CA HIS A 212 7.34 -4.12 3.98
C HIS A 212 8.44 -3.05 3.89
N TYR A 213 8.20 -1.84 4.41
CA TYR A 213 9.21 -0.80 4.53
C TYR A 213 10.36 -1.26 5.43
N ALA A 214 10.06 -1.82 6.60
CA ALA A 214 11.06 -2.34 7.52
C ALA A 214 11.89 -3.47 6.87
N PHE A 215 11.23 -4.37 6.13
CA PHE A 215 11.93 -5.40 5.36
C PHE A 215 12.93 -4.79 4.37
N LEU A 216 12.48 -3.84 3.55
CA LEU A 216 13.31 -3.17 2.56
C LEU A 216 14.45 -2.36 3.19
N LEU A 217 14.21 -1.70 4.32
CA LEU A 217 15.24 -0.92 5.01
C LEU A 217 16.32 -1.82 5.63
N PHE A 218 15.92 -2.82 6.43
CA PHE A 218 16.86 -3.58 7.24
C PHE A 218 17.53 -4.74 6.50
N PHE A 219 16.85 -5.35 5.52
CA PHE A 219 17.32 -6.58 4.88
C PHE A 219 17.62 -6.44 3.39
N VAL A 220 17.41 -5.25 2.82
CA VAL A 220 17.79 -4.97 1.42
C VAL A 220 18.68 -3.74 1.34
N ALA A 221 18.31 -2.63 1.99
CA ALA A 221 19.07 -1.39 1.90
C ALA A 221 20.32 -1.36 2.80
N LEU A 222 20.24 -1.97 3.98
CA LEU A 222 21.32 -2.05 4.97
C LEU A 222 22.06 -3.40 5.00
N ALA A 223 21.73 -4.29 4.05
CA ALA A 223 22.29 -5.63 3.95
C ALA A 223 23.73 -5.67 3.43
#